data_AF-A0A948XGT3-F1
#
_entry.id   AF-A0A948XGT3-F1
#
_cell.length_a   1.000
_cell.length_b   1.000
_cell.length_c   1.000
_cell.angle_alpha   90.00
_cell.angle_beta   90.00
_cell.angle_gamma   90.00
#
_symmetry.space_group_name_H-M   'P 1'
#
loop_
_entity.id
_entity.type
_entity.pdbx_description
1 polymer ?
#
loop_
_entity_poly.entity_id
_entity_poly.type
_entity_poly.pdbx_seq_one_letter_code
_entity_poly.pdbx_strand_id
1 'polypeptide(L)'
;MFSFFSEDWFIISLEIVFLLFIIYDAKKYFQTQKKEYLTNIALTIGFFIWTAIPFYNSYITWNDSLKSEVNAACLQENNETLCKCLDENIFKEYPYETYQALDKNSSDYLEFVKETKEECLDDSWF
;
A
#
# COMPACT_ATOMS: atom_id res chain seq x y z
N MET A 1 -3.62 -12.93 -0.78
CA MET A 1 -4.58 -13.20 0.34
C MET A 1 -4.93 -11.95 1.17
N PHE A 2 -4.18 -10.85 1.08
CA PHE A 2 -4.45 -9.58 1.77
C PHE A 2 -4.57 -8.38 0.80
N SER A 3 -5.09 -8.60 -0.42
CA SER A 3 -5.20 -7.56 -1.45
C SER A 3 -6.02 -6.34 -1.00
N PHE A 4 -7.04 -6.55 -0.15
CA PHE A 4 -7.88 -5.49 0.41
C PHE A 4 -7.13 -4.48 1.31
N PHE A 5 -6.00 -4.88 1.91
CA PHE A 5 -5.20 -3.98 2.75
C PHE A 5 -4.47 -2.92 1.93
N SER A 6 -4.25 -3.18 0.63
CA SER A 6 -3.59 -2.28 -0.32
C SER A 6 -4.56 -1.36 -1.07
N GLU A 7 -5.85 -1.47 -0.79
CA GLU A 7 -6.85 -0.62 -1.41
C GLU A 7 -6.93 0.73 -0.67
N ASP A 8 -6.84 1.82 -1.44
CA ASP A 8 -6.81 3.19 -0.89
C ASP A 8 -7.98 3.47 0.06
N TRP A 9 -9.16 2.89 -0.18
CA TRP A 9 -10.33 3.07 0.68
C TRP A 9 -10.15 2.44 2.07
N PHE A 10 -9.41 1.33 2.19
CA PHE A 10 -9.15 0.68 3.47
C PHE A 10 -8.21 1.55 4.32
N ILE A 11 -7.15 2.08 3.71
CA ILE A 11 -6.22 3.01 4.37
C ILE A 11 -6.94 4.27 4.84
N ILE A 12 -7.75 4.88 3.97
CA ILE A 12 -8.57 6.06 4.30
C ILE A 12 -9.54 5.75 5.46
N SER A 13 -10.19 4.58 5.42
CA SER A 13 -11.11 4.15 6.49
C SER A 13 -10.38 3.96 7.82
N LEU A 14 -9.20 3.36 7.79
CA LEU A 14 -8.36 3.12 8.96
C LEU A 14 -7.93 4.45 9.59
N GLU A 15 -7.46 5.41 8.78
CA GLU A 15 -7.12 6.77 9.24
C GLU A 15 -8.28 7.48 9.94
N ILE A 16 -9.49 7.38 9.38
CA ILE A 16 -10.70 7.97 9.98
C ILE A 16 -10.97 7.36 11.36
N VAL A 17 -10.85 6.04 11.52
CA VAL A 17 -11.03 5.37 12.81
C VAL A 17 -9.99 5.84 13.83
N PHE A 18 -8.72 5.96 13.44
CA PHE A 18 -7.66 6.46 14.30
C PHE A 18 -7.92 7.90 14.75
N LEU A 19 -8.34 8.78 13.84
CA LEU A 19 -8.72 10.17 14.17
C LEU A 19 -9.88 10.22 15.15
N LEU A 20 -10.90 9.37 14.98
CA LEU A 20 -12.03 9.29 15.91
C LEU A 20 -11.60 8.88 17.31
N PHE A 21 -10.70 7.90 17.45
CA PHE A 21 -10.16 7.51 18.75
C PHE A 21 -9.37 8.64 19.41
N ILE A 22 -8.49 9.31 18.67
CA ILE A 22 -7.72 10.45 19.19
C ILE A 22 -8.66 11.58 19.63
N ILE A 23 -9.67 11.93 18.82
CA ILE A 23 -10.65 12.97 19.16
C ILE A 23 -11.46 12.58 20.39
N TYR A 24 -11.89 11.32 20.49
CA TYR A 24 -12.63 10.81 21.64
C TYR A 24 -11.80 10.92 22.93
N ASP A 25 -10.57 10.42 22.91
CA ASP A 25 -9.69 10.44 24.08
C ASP A 25 -9.26 11.87 24.43
N ALA A 26 -9.01 12.74 23.45
CA ALA A 26 -8.73 14.15 23.67
C ALA A 26 -9.92 14.85 24.34
N LYS A 27 -11.14 14.65 23.82
CA LYS A 27 -12.36 15.20 24.42
C LYS A 27 -12.53 14.71 25.85
N LYS A 28 -12.28 13.43 26.10
CA LYS A 28 -12.42 12.83 27.43
C LYS A 28 -11.33 13.30 28.40
N TYR A 29 -10.11 13.53 27.90
CA TYR A 29 -9.03 14.16 28.64
C TYR A 29 -9.40 15.57 29.09
N PHE A 30 -9.95 16.41 28.21
CA PHE A 30 -10.39 17.76 28.60
C PHE A 30 -11.52 17.74 29.65
N GLN A 31 -12.38 16.72 29.63
CA GLN A 31 -13.47 16.57 30.60
C GLN A 31 -13.02 16.04 31.97
N THR A 32 -12.04 15.13 31.99
CA THR A 32 -11.70 14.38 33.22
C THR A 32 -10.29 14.67 33.76
N GLN A 33 -9.41 15.26 32.95
CA GLN A 33 -7.99 15.50 33.22
C GLN A 33 -7.20 14.27 33.67
N LYS A 34 -7.69 13.05 33.37
CA LYS A 34 -7.00 11.81 33.69
C LYS A 34 -5.87 11.53 32.71
N LYS A 35 -4.68 11.23 33.23
CA LYS A 35 -3.47 10.91 32.44
C LYS A 35 -3.59 9.62 31.61
N GLU A 36 -4.53 8.73 31.97
CA GLU A 36 -4.84 7.51 31.22
C GLU A 36 -5.19 7.83 29.77
N TYR A 37 -6.00 8.86 29.51
CA TYR A 37 -6.37 9.26 28.15
C TYR A 37 -5.18 9.79 27.34
N LEU A 38 -4.21 10.44 28.01
CA LEU A 38 -2.99 10.91 27.35
C LEU A 38 -2.08 9.72 26.95
N THR A 39 -2.08 8.67 27.77
CA THR A 39 -1.38 7.41 27.49
C THR A 39 -2.07 6.68 26.33
N ASN A 40 -3.40 6.62 26.32
CA ASN A 40 -4.17 6.04 25.21
C ASN A 40 -3.91 6.75 23.88
N ILE A 41 -3.85 8.09 23.87
CA ILE A 41 -3.49 8.86 22.67
C ILE A 41 -2.09 8.48 22.18
N ALA A 42 -1.10 8.44 23.09
CA ALA A 42 0.27 8.08 22.72
C ALA A 42 0.36 6.65 22.16
N LEU A 43 -0.34 5.68 22.78
CA LEU A 43 -0.43 4.30 22.30
C LEU A 43 -1.14 4.22 20.94
N THR A 44 -2.19 5.01 20.73
CA THR A 44 -2.95 5.06 19.48
C THR A 44 -2.08 5.60 18.33
N ILE A 45 -1.30 6.65 18.59
CA ILE A 45 -0.34 7.19 17.61
C ILE A 45 0.78 6.17 17.34
N GLY A 46 1.32 5.53 18.37
CA GLY A 46 2.33 4.48 18.20
C GLY A 46 1.83 3.30 17.39
N PHE A 47 0.59 2.85 17.64
CA PHE A 47 -0.05 1.80 16.89
C PHE A 47 -0.32 2.22 15.43
N PHE A 48 -0.78 3.45 15.20
CA PHE A 48 -0.97 4.00 13.86
C PHE A 48 0.34 3.94 13.04
N ILE A 49 1.44 4.45 13.61
CA ILE A 49 2.75 4.43 12.98
C ILE A 49 3.19 2.99 12.68
N TRP A 50 3.06 2.09 13.67
CA TRP A 50 3.44 0.69 13.49
C TRP A 50 2.64 0.00 12.38
N THR A 51 1.33 0.26 12.30
CA THR A 51 0.48 -0.27 11.22
C THR A 51 0.73 0.38 9.88
N ALA A 52 1.04 1.69 9.84
CA ALA A 52 1.16 2.46 8.61
C ALA A 52 2.53 2.35 7.94
N ILE A 53 3.62 2.12 8.70
CA ILE A 53 4.99 1.95 8.15
C ILE A 53 5.09 0.89 7.04
N PRO A 54 4.58 -0.34 7.19
CA PRO A 54 4.67 -1.34 6.13
C PRO A 54 3.95 -0.91 4.84
N PHE A 55 2.86 -0.14 4.94
CA PHE A 55 2.17 0.44 3.78
C PHE A 55 2.91 1.64 3.19
N TYR A 56 3.48 2.49 4.03
CA TYR A 56 4.25 3.63 3.55
C TYR A 56 5.50 3.21 2.79
N ASN A 57 6.17 2.14 3.23
CA ASN A 57 7.36 1.63 2.53
C ASN A 57 7.04 1.11 1.12
N SER A 58 5.87 0.50 0.89
CA SER A 58 5.47 0.08 -0.46
C SER A 58 4.96 1.25 -1.32
N TYR A 59 4.31 2.26 -0.72
CA TYR A 59 3.73 3.39 -1.46
C TYR A 59 4.74 4.52 -1.78
N ILE A 60 5.72 4.77 -0.91
CA ILE A 60 6.66 5.92 -1.02
C ILE A 60 7.94 5.61 -1.80
N THR A 61 8.37 4.35 -1.96
CA THR A 61 9.66 4.09 -2.62
C THR A 61 9.67 4.51 -4.09
N TRP A 62 8.50 4.60 -4.72
CA TRP A 62 8.38 4.97 -6.12
C TRP A 62 7.80 6.39 -6.24
N ASN A 63 8.65 7.35 -6.63
CA ASN A 63 8.20 8.69 -7.03
C ASN A 63 7.35 8.56 -8.31
N ASP A 64 6.24 9.29 -8.42
CA ASP A 64 5.33 9.17 -9.57
C ASP A 64 6.00 9.51 -10.91
N SER A 65 7.03 10.37 -10.91
CA SER A 65 7.86 10.60 -12.10
C SER A 65 8.66 9.37 -12.50
N LEU A 66 9.22 8.63 -11.52
CA LEU A 66 9.98 7.40 -11.75
C LEU A 66 9.07 6.25 -12.19
N LYS A 67 7.84 6.17 -11.67
CA LYS A 67 6.84 5.21 -12.15
C LYS A 67 6.56 5.40 -13.63
N SER A 68 6.39 6.66 -14.07
CA SER A 68 6.13 6.99 -15.48
C SER A 68 7.29 6.67 -16.43
N GLU A 69 8.53 6.67 -15.92
CA GLU A 69 9.74 6.36 -16.69
C GLU A 69 10.01 4.84 -16.76
N VAL A 70 9.55 4.09 -15.76
CA VAL A 70 9.85 2.67 -15.55
C VAL A 70 8.60 1.81 -15.79
N ASN A 71 7.82 2.11 -16.83
CA ASN A 71 6.79 1.20 -17.35
C ASN A 71 7.47 -0.15 -17.71
N ALA A 72 7.39 -1.09 -16.79
CA ALA A 72 8.26 -2.25 -16.69
C ALA A 72 7.84 -3.33 -17.67
N ALA A 73 6.53 -3.52 -17.83
CA ALA A 73 5.95 -4.58 -18.63
C ALA A 73 5.46 -4.11 -20.00
N CYS A 74 5.18 -2.81 -20.16
CA CYS A 74 4.35 -2.32 -21.25
C CYS A 74 5.07 -2.00 -22.57
N LEU A 75 6.37 -2.27 -22.69
CA LEU A 75 7.07 -2.09 -23.97
C LEU A 75 6.65 -3.10 -25.06
N GLN A 76 5.89 -4.15 -24.69
CA GLN A 76 5.48 -5.22 -25.62
C GLN A 76 3.96 -5.45 -25.72
N GLU A 77 3.14 -4.92 -24.81
CA GLU A 77 1.69 -5.14 -24.82
C GLU A 77 0.91 -3.86 -25.17
N ASN A 78 0.03 -3.94 -26.17
CA ASN A 78 -0.79 -2.81 -26.65
C ASN A 78 -2.05 -2.54 -25.79
N ASN A 79 -2.19 -3.17 -24.63
CA ASN A 79 -3.35 -3.01 -23.76
C ASN A 79 -2.98 -2.16 -22.54
N GLU A 80 -3.34 -0.86 -22.60
CA GLU A 80 -3.04 0.12 -21.56
C GLU A 80 -3.60 -0.27 -20.18
N THR A 81 -4.79 -0.88 -20.13
CA THR A 81 -5.44 -1.28 -18.87
C THR A 81 -4.69 -2.41 -18.19
N LEU A 82 -4.31 -3.43 -18.97
CA LEU A 82 -3.54 -4.58 -18.48
C LEU A 82 -2.15 -4.14 -17.99
N CYS A 83 -1.49 -3.28 -18.77
CA CYS A 83 -0.19 -2.75 -18.40
C CYS A 83 -0.24 -1.96 -17.09
N LYS A 84 -1.24 -1.10 -16.92
CA LYS A 84 -1.39 -0.31 -15.71
C LYS A 84 -1.58 -1.20 -14.49
N CYS A 85 -2.38 -2.25 -14.61
CA CYS A 85 -2.57 -3.23 -13.53
C CYS A 85 -1.27 -3.98 -13.20
N LEU A 86 -0.53 -4.43 -14.21
CA LEU A 86 0.76 -5.11 -14.01
C LEU A 86 1.80 -4.20 -13.34
N ASP A 87 1.96 -2.98 -13.85
CA ASP A 87 2.91 -2.01 -13.31
C ASP A 87 2.54 -1.62 -11.85
N GLU A 88 1.25 -1.42 -11.54
CA GLU A 88 0.79 -1.15 -10.17
C GLU A 88 1.12 -2.29 -9.20
N ASN A 89 0.93 -3.55 -9.61
CA ASN A 89 1.25 -4.71 -8.78
C ASN A 89 2.77 -4.90 -8.62
N ILE A 90 3.57 -4.68 -9.68
CA ILE A 90 5.04 -4.68 -9.59
C ILE A 90 5.52 -3.63 -8.58
N PHE A 91 4.97 -2.42 -8.63
CA PHE A 91 5.39 -1.32 -7.75
C PHE A 91 4.93 -1.51 -6.29
N LYS A 92 3.84 -2.27 -6.06
CA LYS A 92 3.38 -2.64 -4.72
C LYS A 92 4.24 -3.73 -4.10
N GLU A 93 4.68 -4.71 -4.88
CA GLU A 93 5.45 -5.86 -4.40
C GLU A 93 6.93 -5.49 -4.15
N TYR A 94 7.52 -4.72 -5.06
CA TYR A 94 8.96 -4.45 -5.04
C TYR A 94 9.29 -2.99 -4.72
N PRO A 95 10.07 -2.72 -3.66
CA PRO A 95 10.71 -1.42 -3.46
C PRO A 95 11.60 -1.07 -4.65
N TYR A 96 11.73 0.22 -4.99
CA TYR A 96 12.45 0.67 -6.19
C TYR A 96 13.89 0.14 -6.29
N GLU A 97 14.65 0.18 -5.20
CA GLU A 97 16.04 -0.33 -5.16
C GLU A 97 16.11 -1.84 -5.40
N THR A 98 15.16 -2.59 -4.82
CA THR A 98 15.04 -4.03 -5.02
C THR A 98 14.62 -4.37 -6.44
N TYR A 99 13.70 -3.59 -7.02
CA TYR A 99 13.24 -3.76 -8.39
C TYR A 99 14.37 -3.50 -9.40
N GLN A 100 15.20 -2.47 -9.19
CA GLN A 100 16.37 -2.23 -10.04
C GLN A 100 17.40 -3.36 -9.96
N ALA A 101 17.59 -3.94 -8.77
CA ALA A 101 18.53 -5.03 -8.54
C ALA A 101 17.94 -6.41 -8.91
N LEU A 102 16.66 -6.49 -9.27
CA LEU A 102 15.96 -7.74 -9.54
C LEU A 102 16.44 -8.37 -10.85
N ASP A 103 16.67 -9.68 -10.84
CA ASP A 103 16.90 -10.42 -12.07
C ASP A 103 15.58 -10.69 -12.79
N LYS A 104 15.35 -9.93 -13.87
CA LYS A 104 14.14 -10.03 -14.70
C LYS A 104 14.02 -11.35 -15.48
N ASN A 105 15.06 -12.17 -15.50
CA ASN A 105 15.04 -13.50 -16.10
C ASN A 105 14.93 -14.63 -15.06
N SER A 106 14.83 -14.29 -13.76
CA SER A 106 14.63 -15.28 -12.72
C SER A 106 13.29 -16.00 -12.88
N SER A 107 13.25 -17.28 -12.48
CA SER A 107 12.01 -18.07 -12.45
C SER A 107 10.92 -17.37 -11.64
N ASP A 108 11.31 -16.77 -10.53
CA ASP A 108 10.40 -16.21 -9.52
C ASP A 108 9.75 -14.93 -10.05
N TYR A 109 10.50 -14.07 -10.75
CA TYR A 109 9.93 -12.88 -11.38
C TYR A 109 9.01 -13.24 -12.56
N LEU A 110 9.38 -14.23 -13.36
CA LEU A 110 8.56 -14.68 -14.49
C LEU A 110 7.25 -15.33 -14.03
N GLU A 111 7.29 -16.08 -12.91
CA GLU A 111 6.11 -16.64 -12.26
C GLU A 111 5.21 -15.54 -11.71
N PHE A 112 5.77 -14.56 -10.98
CA PHE A 112 5.04 -13.39 -10.52
C PHE A 112 4.34 -12.63 -11.65
N VAL A 113 5.07 -12.29 -12.73
CA VAL A 113 4.48 -11.56 -13.87
C VAL A 113 3.35 -12.36 -14.52
N LYS A 114 3.46 -13.69 -14.57
CA LYS A 114 2.43 -14.56 -15.14
C LYS A 114 1.20 -14.61 -14.24
N GLU A 115 1.36 -14.82 -12.93
CA GLU A 115 0.27 -14.84 -11.96
C GLU A 115 -0.45 -13.49 -11.92
N THR A 116 0.28 -12.39 -11.83
CA THR A 116 -0.29 -11.04 -11.85
C THR A 116 -0.99 -10.75 -13.17
N LYS A 117 -0.49 -11.25 -14.30
CA LYS A 117 -1.16 -11.10 -15.59
C LYS A 117 -2.47 -11.87 -15.65
N GLU A 118 -2.52 -13.06 -15.06
CA GLU A 118 -3.77 -13.83 -14.93
C GLU A 118 -4.75 -13.08 -14.01
N GLU A 119 -4.30 -12.53 -12.87
CA GLU A 119 -5.14 -11.70 -11.98
C GLU A 119 -5.65 -10.42 -12.65
N CYS A 120 -4.81 -9.76 -13.47
CA CYS A 120 -5.17 -8.52 -14.18
C CYS A 120 -6.05 -8.75 -15.42
N LEU A 121 -6.05 -9.96 -15.99
CA LEU A 121 -6.91 -10.35 -17.12
C LEU A 121 -8.26 -10.93 -16.65
N ASP A 122 -8.31 -11.42 -15.41
CA ASP A 122 -9.53 -11.95 -14.80
C ASP A 122 -10.42 -10.78 -14.35
N ASP A 123 -11.07 -10.11 -15.31
CA ASP A 123 -12.18 -9.16 -15.11
C ASP A 123 -13.44 -9.85 -14.53
N SER A 124 -13.30 -10.96 -13.79
CA SER A 124 -14.37 -11.93 -13.52
C SER A 124 -14.41 -12.38 -12.05
N TRP A 125 -14.68 -11.44 -11.15
CA TRP A 125 -15.65 -11.70 -10.09
C TRP A 125 -16.42 -10.44 -9.66
N PHE A 126 -16.86 -9.60 -10.62
CA PHE A 126 -18.06 -8.75 -10.46
C PHE A 126 -18.69 -8.40 -11.81
#